data_AF-A0A076ED67-F1
#
_entry.id   AF-A0A076ED67-F1
#
_cell.length_a   1.000
_cell.length_b   1.000
_cell.length_c   1.000
_cell.angle_alpha   90.00
_cell.angle_beta   90.00
_cell.angle_gamma   90.00
#
_symmetry.space_group_name_H-M   'P 1'
#
loop_
_entity.id
_entity.type
_entity.pdbx_description
1 polymer ?
#
loop_
_entity_poly.entity_id
_entity_poly.type
_entity_poly.pdbx_seq_one_letter_code
_entity_poly.pdbx_strand_id
1 'polypeptide(L)'
;MCLGTLVANTFGITQEDIRKFREVMRPIVSSCANQYGITLEQVIEARKAGTMEQLDPCLSECVFKKTGVINDKGLYDPDTAIEKSKKYVTDPADVEKFNNIHKACIPVNDAPVGDSKDCERAKLLLSCLVKHKGEFSTLAL
;
A
#
# COMPACT_ATOMS: atom_id res chain seq x y z
N MET A 1 -40.17 0.66 18.42
CA MET A 1 -39.39 1.78 17.84
C MET A 1 -38.15 1.93 18.71
N CYS A 2 -36.90 1.66 18.31
CA CYS A 2 -36.28 1.41 17.03
C CYS A 2 -35.36 0.18 17.16
N LEU A 3 -35.57 -0.84 16.33
CA LEU A 3 -34.55 -1.85 16.03
C LEU A 3 -33.45 -1.11 15.27
N GLY A 4 -32.40 -0.72 15.98
CA GLY A 4 -31.24 -0.04 15.41
C GLY A 4 -30.52 -0.96 14.45
N THR A 5 -30.86 -0.86 13.17
CA THR A 5 -29.97 -1.21 12.07
C THR A 5 -28.62 -0.54 12.28
N LEU A 6 -27.56 -1.33 12.30
CA LEU A 6 -26.26 -1.03 11.68
C LEU A 6 -25.52 -2.36 11.63
N VAL A 7 -25.79 -3.16 10.60
CA VAL A 7 -24.80 -4.14 10.14
C VAL A 7 -23.67 -3.28 9.57
N ALA A 8 -22.77 -2.83 10.43
CA ALA A 8 -21.51 -2.31 9.96
C ALA A 8 -20.84 -3.51 9.29
N ASN A 9 -20.78 -3.51 7.96
CA ASN A 9 -19.91 -4.38 7.18
C ASN A 9 -18.46 -4.05 7.58
N THR A 10 -18.04 -4.48 8.76
CA THR A 10 -16.65 -4.40 9.18
C THR A 10 -15.93 -5.54 8.45
N PHE A 11 -15.34 -5.14 7.32
CA PHE A 11 -14.29 -5.77 6.52
C PHE A 11 -13.64 -7.03 7.10
N GLY A 12 -13.36 -8.00 6.23
CA GLY A 12 -12.82 -9.31 6.57
C GLY A 12 -11.32 -9.37 6.86
N ILE A 13 -10.70 -8.25 7.23
CA ILE A 13 -9.36 -8.24 7.82
C ILE A 13 -9.49 -8.08 9.33
N THR A 14 -8.96 -9.04 10.09
CA THR A 14 -9.01 -8.97 11.55
C THR A 14 -7.95 -8.03 12.12
N GLN A 15 -8.13 -7.58 13.36
CA GLN A 15 -7.10 -6.81 14.08
C GLN A 15 -5.78 -7.60 14.24
N GLU A 16 -5.87 -8.93 14.31
CA GLU A 16 -4.71 -9.81 14.34
C GLU A 16 -3.94 -9.77 13.02
N ASP A 17 -4.64 -9.81 11.88
CA ASP A 17 -4.01 -9.73 10.56
C ASP A 17 -3.33 -8.38 10.34
N ILE A 18 -3.96 -7.29 10.79
CA ILE A 18 -3.35 -5.96 10.79
C ILE A 18 -2.07 -5.93 11.65
N ARG A 19 -2.09 -6.56 12.83
CA ARG A 19 -0.91 -6.62 13.71
C ARG A 19 0.24 -7.38 13.05
N LYS A 20 -0.04 -8.58 12.51
CA LYS A 20 0.96 -9.39 11.78
C LYS A 20 1.53 -8.64 10.58
N PHE A 21 0.67 -7.96 9.82
CA PHE A 21 1.11 -7.14 8.71
C PHE A 21 2.05 -6.01 9.17
N ARG A 22 1.70 -5.29 10.25
CA ARG A 22 2.56 -4.25 10.84
C ARG A 22 3.92 -4.80 11.30
N GLU A 23 3.94 -5.96 11.94
CA GLU A 23 5.18 -6.60 12.41
C GLU A 23 6.12 -6.94 11.26
N VAL A 24 5.59 -7.43 10.13
CA VAL A 24 6.36 -7.73 8.92
C VAL A 24 6.83 -6.45 8.22
N MET A 25 5.97 -5.43 8.13
CA MET A 25 6.27 -4.21 7.38
C MET A 25 7.20 -3.24 8.12
N ARG A 26 7.15 -3.20 9.46
CA ARG A 26 7.97 -2.26 10.25
C ARG A 26 9.47 -2.33 9.94
N PRO A 27 10.15 -3.50 9.95
CA PRO A 27 11.57 -3.55 9.64
C PRO A 27 11.88 -3.18 8.18
N ILE A 28 10.97 -3.49 7.25
CA ILE A 28 11.10 -3.13 5.83
C ILE A 28 11.06 -1.61 5.67
N VAL A 29 10.03 -0.97 6.23
CA VAL A 29 9.84 0.49 6.17
C VAL A 29 10.99 1.20 6.87
N SER A 30 11.40 0.76 8.06
CA SER A 30 12.53 1.35 8.77
C SER A 30 13.83 1.23 7.99
N SER A 31 14.11 0.07 7.39
CA SER A 31 15.30 -0.11 6.55
C SER A 31 15.30 0.84 5.35
N CYS A 32 14.16 1.03 4.68
CA CYS A 32 14.07 1.92 3.53
C CYS A 32 14.14 3.39 3.95
N ALA A 33 13.48 3.79 5.03
CA ALA A 33 13.52 5.15 5.54
C ALA A 33 14.96 5.59 5.85
N ASN A 34 15.72 4.72 6.52
CA ASN A 34 17.12 4.96 6.84
C ASN A 34 18.01 5.19 5.61
N GLN A 35 17.70 4.57 4.46
CA GLN A 35 18.48 4.77 3.22
C GLN A 35 18.38 6.19 2.66
N TYR A 36 17.29 6.89 2.98
CA TYR A 36 17.00 8.24 2.47
C TYR A 36 17.05 9.30 3.59
N GLY A 37 17.63 8.96 4.75
CA GLY A 37 17.73 9.89 5.88
C GLY A 37 16.39 10.25 6.54
N ILE A 38 15.36 9.40 6.36
CA ILE A 38 14.02 9.57 6.93
C ILE A 38 13.91 8.72 8.19
N THR A 39 13.34 9.27 9.27
CA THR A 39 13.06 8.50 10.48
C THR A 39 11.76 7.72 10.36
N LEU A 40 11.63 6.62 11.12
CA LEU A 40 10.38 5.87 11.14
C LEU A 40 9.21 6.75 11.65
N GLU A 41 9.47 7.65 12.58
CA GLU A 41 8.51 8.61 13.11
C GLU A 41 7.97 9.53 12.00
N GLN A 42 8.84 10.08 11.14
CA GLN A 42 8.42 10.91 10.01
C GLN A 42 7.52 10.14 9.04
N VAL A 43 7.81 8.84 8.80
CA VAL A 43 6.94 7.99 7.97
C VAL A 43 5.57 7.80 8.63
N ILE A 44 5.53 7.57 9.95
CA ILE A 44 4.28 7.40 10.69
C ILE A 44 3.46 8.70 10.66
N GLU A 45 4.09 9.86 10.83
CA GLU A 45 3.44 11.17 10.77
C GLU A 45 2.88 11.46 9.37
N ALA A 46 3.69 11.26 8.32
CA ALA A 46 3.25 11.44 6.94
C ALA A 46 2.06 10.52 6.59
N ARG A 47 2.08 9.28 7.07
CA ARG A 47 0.95 8.36 6.91
C ARG A 47 -0.31 8.90 7.59
N LYS A 48 -0.22 9.30 8.87
CA LYS A 48 -1.37 9.83 9.63
C LYS A 48 -1.95 11.09 9.00
N ALA A 49 -1.08 11.95 8.47
CA ALA A 49 -1.46 13.17 7.76
C ALA A 49 -1.97 12.91 6.33
N GLY A 50 -1.75 11.71 5.79
CA GLY A 50 -2.07 11.38 4.40
C GLY A 50 -1.18 12.12 3.40
N THR A 51 0.07 12.39 3.77
CA THR A 51 1.07 13.16 3.02
C THR A 51 2.30 12.32 2.65
N MET A 52 2.16 11.00 2.56
CA MET A 52 3.26 10.08 2.21
C MET A 52 3.95 10.43 0.88
N GLU A 53 3.22 11.05 -0.05
CA GLU A 53 3.73 11.52 -1.33
C GLU A 53 4.68 12.73 -1.24
N GLN A 54 4.79 13.35 -0.05
CA GLN A 54 5.74 14.42 0.27
C GLN A 54 7.09 13.88 0.76
N LEU A 55 7.17 12.61 1.16
CA LEU A 55 8.44 11.95 1.47
C LEU A 55 9.22 11.67 0.19
N ASP A 56 10.51 11.34 0.34
CA ASP A 56 11.34 10.92 -0.79
C ASP A 56 10.63 9.80 -1.58
N PRO A 57 10.38 9.97 -2.90
CA PRO A 57 9.66 8.99 -3.70
C PRO A 57 10.34 7.61 -3.73
N CYS A 58 11.67 7.57 -3.54
CA CYS A 58 12.44 6.34 -3.50
C CYS A 58 12.19 5.52 -2.22
N LEU A 59 11.64 6.12 -1.15
CA LEU A 59 11.15 5.37 0.01
C LEU A 59 10.07 4.36 -0.42
N SER A 60 9.12 4.80 -1.25
CA SER A 60 8.03 3.95 -1.73
C SER A 60 8.55 2.87 -2.68
N GLU A 61 9.52 3.20 -3.53
CA GLU A 61 10.18 2.23 -4.42
C GLU A 61 10.85 1.12 -3.62
N CYS A 62 11.68 1.48 -2.62
CA CYS A 62 12.38 0.50 -1.80
C CYS A 62 11.41 -0.45 -1.09
N VAL A 63 10.31 0.08 -0.53
CA VAL A 63 9.29 -0.73 0.14
C VAL A 63 8.58 -1.64 -0.86
N PHE A 64 8.15 -1.10 -2.02
CA PHE A 64 7.45 -1.88 -3.03
C PHE A 64 8.35 -2.96 -3.66
N LYS A 65 9.64 -2.69 -3.84
CA LYS A 65 10.60 -3.68 -4.33
C LYS A 65 10.84 -4.80 -3.33
N LYS A 66 11.07 -4.47 -2.04
CA LYS A 66 11.24 -5.48 -0.97
C LYS A 66 10.00 -6.35 -0.76
N THR A 67 8.82 -5.80 -1.04
CA THR A 67 7.55 -6.53 -0.97
C THR A 67 7.16 -7.20 -2.28
N GLY A 68 7.87 -6.96 -3.37
CA GLY A 68 7.62 -7.50 -4.71
C GLY A 68 6.39 -6.91 -5.41
N VAL A 69 5.91 -5.76 -4.94
CA VAL A 69 4.88 -4.96 -5.62
C VAL A 69 5.48 -4.29 -6.87
N ILE A 70 6.75 -3.90 -6.81
CA ILE A 70 7.54 -3.49 -7.97
C ILE A 70 8.59 -4.57 -8.25
N ASN A 71 8.73 -4.97 -9.50
CA ASN A 71 9.70 -5.97 -9.94
C ASN A 71 11.09 -5.36 -10.21
N ASP A 72 12.07 -6.21 -10.55
CA ASP A 72 13.46 -5.78 -10.79
C ASP A 72 13.64 -4.84 -12.00
N LYS A 73 12.63 -4.74 -12.86
CA LYS A 73 12.61 -3.78 -13.99
C LYS A 73 12.06 -2.41 -13.59
N GLY A 74 11.70 -2.23 -12.32
CA GLY A 74 11.08 -1.01 -11.82
C GLY A 74 9.60 -0.88 -12.21
N LEU A 75 8.96 -1.95 -12.66
CA LEU A 75 7.56 -1.97 -13.07
C LEU A 75 6.67 -2.54 -11.95
N TYR A 76 5.48 -1.96 -11.82
CA TYR A 76 4.44 -2.48 -10.95
C TYR A 76 3.97 -3.86 -11.43
N ASP A 77 4.00 -4.83 -10.51
CA ASP A 77 3.59 -6.22 -10.70
C ASP A 77 2.31 -6.50 -9.89
N PRO A 78 1.11 -6.29 -10.48
CA PRO A 78 -0.16 -6.50 -9.80
C PRO A 78 -0.36 -7.96 -9.39
N ASP A 79 0.11 -8.92 -10.19
CA ASP A 79 -0.13 -10.33 -9.94
C ASP A 79 0.64 -10.80 -8.71
N THR A 80 1.92 -10.42 -8.59
CA THR A 80 2.71 -10.71 -7.40
C THR A 80 2.15 -10.00 -6.17
N ALA A 81 1.70 -8.75 -6.31
CA ALA A 81 1.10 -8.00 -5.20
C ALA A 81 -0.19 -8.67 -4.68
N ILE A 82 -1.07 -9.09 -5.61
CA ILE A 82 -2.31 -9.81 -5.31
C ILE A 82 -2.03 -11.17 -4.67
N GLU A 83 -1.08 -11.94 -5.21
CA GLU A 83 -0.76 -13.26 -4.66
C GLU A 83 -0.24 -13.16 -3.22
N LYS A 84 0.62 -12.18 -2.94
CA LYS A 84 1.15 -11.97 -1.59
C LYS A 84 0.11 -11.45 -0.60
N SER A 85 -0.88 -10.69 -1.06
CA SER A 85 -1.92 -10.12 -0.18
C SER A 85 -2.93 -11.16 0.31
N LYS A 86 -3.11 -12.29 -0.39
CA LYS A 86 -4.01 -13.41 0.00
C LYS A 86 -3.75 -13.95 1.41
N LYS A 87 -2.55 -13.74 1.96
CA LYS A 87 -2.19 -14.11 3.34
C LYS A 87 -2.87 -13.22 4.39
N TYR A 88 -3.34 -12.04 3.99
CA TYR A 88 -3.88 -11.00 4.87
C TYR A 88 -5.30 -10.56 4.46
N VAL A 89 -5.67 -10.75 3.19
CA VAL A 89 -6.99 -10.47 2.62
C VAL A 89 -7.64 -11.81 2.28
N THR A 90 -8.46 -12.33 3.18
CA THR A 90 -9.07 -13.66 3.04
C THR A 90 -10.56 -13.63 2.73
N ASP A 91 -11.23 -12.51 3.01
CA ASP A 91 -12.65 -12.35 2.68
C ASP A 91 -12.85 -12.18 1.16
N PRO A 92 -13.74 -12.96 0.53
CA PRO A 92 -13.92 -12.91 -0.92
C PRO A 92 -14.29 -11.53 -1.48
N ALA A 93 -15.11 -10.74 -0.77
CA ALA A 93 -15.52 -9.43 -1.22
C ALA A 93 -14.36 -8.43 -1.13
N ASP A 94 -13.51 -8.55 -0.10
CA ASP A 94 -12.32 -7.72 0.03
C ASP A 94 -11.20 -8.15 -0.94
N VAL A 95 -11.08 -9.44 -1.27
CA VAL A 95 -10.19 -9.93 -2.34
C VAL A 95 -10.60 -9.33 -3.69
N GLU A 96 -11.89 -9.32 -4.02
CA GLU A 96 -12.37 -8.73 -5.26
C GLU A 96 -12.04 -7.23 -5.35
N LYS A 97 -12.33 -6.46 -4.29
CA LYS A 97 -11.97 -5.03 -4.22
C LYS A 97 -10.47 -4.82 -4.36
N PHE A 98 -9.66 -5.61 -3.64
CA PHE A 98 -8.21 -5.54 -3.72
C PHE A 98 -7.72 -5.74 -5.15
N ASN A 99 -8.23 -6.77 -5.82
CA ASN A 99 -7.90 -7.06 -7.22
C ASN A 99 -8.30 -5.90 -8.14
N ASN A 100 -9.47 -5.30 -7.94
CA ASN A 100 -9.95 -4.19 -8.76
C ASN A 100 -9.09 -2.94 -8.59
N ILE A 101 -8.70 -2.60 -7.35
CA ILE A 101 -7.79 -1.48 -7.05
C ILE A 101 -6.43 -1.73 -7.72
N HIS A 102 -5.86 -2.92 -7.52
CA HIS A 102 -4.58 -3.29 -8.10
C HIS A 102 -4.60 -3.23 -9.63
N LYS A 103 -5.70 -3.65 -10.28
CA LYS A 103 -5.89 -3.53 -11.73
C LYS A 103 -6.04 -2.08 -12.18
N ALA A 104 -6.78 -1.26 -11.44
CA ALA A 104 -6.96 0.16 -11.75
C ALA A 104 -5.64 0.94 -11.75
N CYS A 105 -4.64 0.48 -11.00
CA CYS A 105 -3.31 1.10 -10.94
C CYS A 105 -2.30 0.56 -11.95
N ILE A 106 -2.63 -0.43 -12.80
CA ILE A 106 -1.72 -0.94 -13.84
C ILE A 106 -1.19 0.16 -14.78
N PRO A 107 -1.98 1.15 -15.22
CA PRO A 107 -1.53 2.19 -16.15
C PRO A 107 -0.35 3.05 -15.65
N VAL A 108 0.03 2.98 -14.37
CA VAL A 108 1.24 3.66 -13.88
C VAL A 108 2.52 3.14 -14.54
N ASN A 109 2.50 1.94 -15.11
CA ASN A 109 3.62 1.39 -15.88
C ASN A 109 3.85 2.15 -17.19
N ASP A 110 2.80 2.70 -17.79
CA ASP A 110 2.84 3.41 -19.07
C ASP A 110 3.00 4.93 -18.90
N ALA A 111 2.97 5.42 -17.65
CA ALA A 111 3.10 6.83 -17.37
C ALA A 111 4.52 7.34 -17.70
N PRO A 112 4.64 8.56 -18.26
CA PRO A 112 5.93 9.18 -18.48
C PRO A 112 6.63 9.44 -17.13
N VAL A 113 7.91 9.09 -17.07
CA VAL A 113 8.78 9.30 -15.91
C VAL A 113 10.12 9.85 -16.39
N GLY A 114 10.79 10.64 -15.55
CA GLY A 114 12.10 11.21 -15.79
C GLY A 114 13.25 10.27 -15.45
N ASP A 115 14.40 10.86 -15.12
CA ASP A 115 15.65 10.12 -14.87
C ASP A 115 15.56 9.19 -13.65
N SER A 116 14.73 9.53 -12.66
CA SER A 116 14.48 8.71 -11.46
C SER A 116 13.26 7.80 -11.65
N LYS A 117 13.18 7.14 -12.81
CA LYS A 117 12.01 6.42 -13.30
C LYS A 117 11.33 5.48 -12.29
N ASP A 118 12.12 4.76 -11.49
CA ASP A 118 11.59 3.74 -10.58
C ASP A 118 10.95 4.38 -9.34
N CYS A 119 11.60 5.41 -8.80
CA CYS A 119 11.06 6.20 -7.69
C CYS A 119 9.81 6.98 -8.10
N GLU A 120 9.84 7.60 -9.27
CA GLU A 120 8.68 8.34 -9.81
C GLU A 120 7.49 7.41 -10.04
N ARG A 121 7.72 6.22 -10.62
CA ARG A 121 6.65 5.23 -10.80
C ARG A 121 6.11 4.71 -9.48
N ALA A 122 6.97 4.49 -8.48
CA ALA A 122 6.52 4.11 -7.15
C ALA A 122 5.64 5.19 -6.50
N LYS A 123 5.97 6.47 -6.68
CA LYS A 123 5.13 7.59 -6.23
C LYS A 123 3.78 7.62 -6.94
N LEU A 124 3.75 7.39 -8.26
CA LEU A 124 2.51 7.28 -9.02
C LEU A 124 1.64 6.11 -8.54
N LEU A 125 2.25 4.95 -8.30
CA LEU A 125 1.57 3.78 -7.75
C LEU A 125 0.99 4.06 -6.36
N LEU A 126 1.79 4.61 -5.44
CA LEU A 126 1.31 4.98 -4.11
C LEU A 126 0.13 5.96 -4.21
N SER A 127 0.26 6.98 -5.05
CA SER A 127 -0.80 7.97 -5.27
C SER A 127 -2.07 7.34 -5.82
N CYS A 128 -1.95 6.34 -6.70
CA CYS A 128 -3.09 5.57 -7.20
C CYS A 128 -3.76 4.77 -6.06
N LEU A 129 -2.98 3.97 -5.32
CA LEU A 129 -3.50 3.14 -4.22
C LEU A 129 -4.18 3.97 -3.11
N VAL A 130 -3.61 5.14 -2.78
CA VAL A 130 -4.16 6.05 -1.76
C VAL A 130 -5.51 6.65 -2.16
N LYS A 131 -5.81 6.81 -3.46
CA LYS A 131 -7.15 7.24 -3.91
C LYS A 131 -8.23 6.23 -3.51
N HIS A 132 -7.86 4.97 -3.36
CA HIS A 132 -8.75 3.87 -2.97
C HIS A 132 -8.72 3.58 -1.46
N LYS A 133 -8.10 4.45 -0.63
CA LYS A 133 -7.97 4.23 0.82
C LYS A 133 -9.29 4.08 1.59
N GLY A 134 -10.40 4.56 1.06
CA GLY A 134 -11.74 4.39 1.64
C GLY A 134 -12.40 3.05 1.30
N GLU A 135 -11.86 2.32 0.32
CA GLU A 135 -12.36 1.02 -0.14
C GLU A 135 -11.74 -0.14 0.67
N PHE A 136 -10.66 0.14 1.43
CA PHE A 136 -10.01 -0.74 2.38
C PHE A 136 -9.97 -0.13 3.78
N SER A 137 -10.49 -0.83 4.79
CA SER A 137 -10.38 -0.41 6.20
C SER A 137 -8.93 -0.36 6.72
N THR A 138 -7.94 -0.88 5.98
CA THR A 138 -6.60 -1.18 6.49
C THR A 138 -5.46 -0.34 5.92
N LEU A 139 -5.75 0.70 5.12
CA LEU A 139 -4.76 1.76 4.89
C LEU A 139 -4.62 2.69 6.11
N ALA A 140 -5.49 2.53 7.12
CA ALA A 140 -5.30 2.96 8.50
C ALA A 140 -4.25 2.07 9.22
N LEU A 141 -3.02 2.05 8.74
CA LEU A 141 -1.88 1.49 9.48
C LEU A 141 -1.25 2.52 10.39
#